data_AF-A0A4U7ELT8-F1
#
_entry.id   AF-A0A4U7ELT8-F1
#
_cell.length_a   1.000
_cell.length_b   1.000
_cell.length_c   1.000
_cell.angle_alpha   90.00
_cell.angle_beta   90.00
_cell.angle_gamma   90.00
#
_symmetry.space_group_name_H-M   'P 1'
#
loop_
_entity.id
_entity.type
_entity.pdbx_description
1 polymer ?
#
loop_
_entity_poly.entity_id
_entity_poly.type
_entity_poly.pdbx_seq_one_letter_code
_entity_poly.pdbx_strand_id
1 'polypeptide(L)' 'MSNDFPASVDVDYADGEGEAPEDYPSIQHKIEKAVEVTRRGLEQYDNPAVMWTGGKDSTLTLYFINQVAEEY' A
#
# COMPACT_ATOMS: atom_id res chain seq x y z
N MET A 1 23.75 10.93 0.98
CA MET A 1 22.40 10.56 0.52
C MET A 1 22.09 11.47 -0.66
N SER A 2 21.92 10.93 -1.86
CA SER A 2 21.33 11.69 -2.97
C SER A 2 19.89 12.04 -2.59
N ASN A 3 19.45 13.27 -2.85
CA ASN A 3 18.07 13.69 -2.64
C ASN A 3 17.11 13.19 -3.74
N ASP A 4 17.63 12.46 -4.72
CA ASP A 4 16.83 11.91 -5.81
C ASP A 4 16.13 10.63 -5.37
N PHE A 5 14.85 10.55 -5.70
CA PHE A 5 14.03 9.36 -5.52
C PHE A 5 14.63 8.18 -6.30
N PRO A 6 14.57 6.93 -5.78
CA PRO A 6 15.16 5.78 -6.46
C PRO A 6 14.56 5.61 -7.86
N ALA A 7 15.40 5.66 -8.90
CA ALA A 7 14.96 5.52 -10.29
C ALA A 7 14.37 4.14 -10.62
N SER A 8 14.52 3.15 -9.74
CA SER A 8 13.98 1.79 -9.89
C SER A 8 12.53 1.65 -9.42
N VAL A 9 11.97 2.65 -8.75
CA VAL A 9 10.63 2.60 -8.17
C VAL A 9 9.65 3.31 -9.11
N ASP A 10 8.70 2.55 -9.64
CA ASP A 10 7.63 3.03 -10.51
C ASP A 10 6.30 3.02 -9.75
N VAL A 11 6.12 3.95 -8.80
CA VAL A 11 4.89 4.11 -8.03
C VAL A 11 4.26 5.45 -8.36
N ASP A 12 2.99 5.43 -8.77
CA ASP A 12 2.21 6.64 -8.93
C ASP A 12 1.71 7.12 -7.56
N TYR A 13 2.30 8.20 -7.06
CA TYR A 13 1.90 8.81 -5.79
C TYR A 13 0.66 9.70 -5.89
N ALA A 14 0.18 9.98 -7.11
CA ALA A 14 -1.07 10.69 -7.34
C ALA A 14 -2.27 9.72 -7.49
N ASP A 15 -2.03 8.41 -7.48
CA ASP A 15 -3.11 7.42 -7.51
C ASP A 15 -4.05 7.59 -6.30
N GLY A 16 -5.34 7.68 -6.57
CA GLY A 16 -6.37 8.03 -5.58
C GLY A 16 -6.56 9.53 -5.33
N GLU A 17 -5.85 10.43 -6.01
CA GLU A 17 -6.08 11.87 -5.87
C GLU A 17 -7.49 12.26 -6.36
N GLY A 18 -8.25 12.91 -5.48
CA GLY A 18 -9.63 13.30 -5.76
C GLY A 18 -10.68 12.22 -5.50
N GLU A 19 -10.26 11.01 -5.11
CA GLU A 19 -11.17 9.95 -4.70
C GLU A 19 -11.59 10.10 -3.23
N ALA A 20 -12.79 9.62 -2.94
CA ALA A 20 -13.41 9.61 -1.63
C ALA A 20 -13.75 8.17 -1.20
N PRO A 21 -13.96 7.92 0.11
CA PRO A 21 -14.34 6.59 0.59
C PRO A 21 -15.62 6.00 -0.04
N GLU A 22 -16.48 6.84 -0.60
CA GLU A 22 -17.71 6.49 -1.31
C GLU A 22 -17.46 5.94 -2.73
N ASP A 23 -16.33 6.29 -3.35
CA ASP A 23 -15.91 5.76 -4.66
C ASP A 23 -15.53 4.28 -4.59
N TYR A 24 -15.38 3.75 -3.36
CA TYR A 24 -15.22 2.34 -3.04
C TYR A 24 -16.51 1.80 -2.39
N PRO A 25 -17.52 1.40 -3.17
CA PRO A 25 -18.91 1.28 -2.72
C PRO A 25 -19.17 0.13 -1.75
N SER A 26 -18.21 -0.79 -1.57
CA SER A 26 -18.32 -1.86 -0.59
C SER A 26 -16.99 -2.14 0.12
N ILE A 27 -17.07 -2.91 1.20
CA ILE A 27 -15.89 -3.40 1.91
C ILE A 27 -14.98 -4.23 0.98
N GLN A 28 -15.56 -5.01 0.08
CA GLN A 28 -14.81 -5.78 -0.91
C GLN A 28 -13.97 -4.88 -1.81
N HIS A 29 -14.53 -3.78 -2.35
CA HIS A 29 -13.77 -2.83 -3.17
C HIS A 29 -12.61 -2.20 -2.38
N LYS A 30 -12.82 -1.89 -1.10
CA LYS A 30 -11.76 -1.37 -0.22
C LYS A 30 -10.66 -2.40 0.04
N ILE A 31 -11.04 -3.67 0.21
CA ILE A 31 -10.11 -4.78 0.37
C ILE A 31 -9.30 -4.99 -0.92
N GLU A 32 -9.96 -4.99 -2.08
CA GLU A 32 -9.31 -5.13 -3.39
C GLU A 32 -8.27 -4.03 -3.61
N LYS A 33 -8.62 -2.76 -3.33
CA LYS A 33 -7.66 -1.65 -3.42
C LYS A 33 -6.52 -1.78 -2.39
N ALA A 34 -6.81 -2.22 -1.17
CA ALA A 34 -5.77 -2.44 -0.16
C ALA A 34 -4.78 -3.53 -0.60
N VAL A 35 -5.26 -4.61 -1.21
CA VAL A 35 -4.42 -5.67 -1.78
C VAL A 35 -3.59 -5.15 -2.94
N GLU A 36 -4.19 -4.42 -3.88
CA GLU A 36 -3.52 -3.83 -5.04
C GLU A 36 -2.34 -2.92 -4.63
N VAL A 37 -2.60 -1.95 -3.75
CA VAL A 37 -1.58 -0.99 -3.29
C VAL A 37 -0.47 -1.70 -2.52
N THR A 38 -0.83 -2.64 -1.64
CA THR A 38 0.13 -3.39 -0.84
C THR A 38 1.05 -4.23 -1.73
N ARG A 39 0.47 -4.95 -2.69
CA ARG A 39 1.22 -5.77 -3.65
C ARG A 39 2.18 -4.91 -4.46
N ARG A 40 1.71 -3.77 -4.99
CA ARG A 40 2.58 -2.84 -5.73
C ARG A 40 3.75 -2.36 -4.87
N GLY A 41 3.49 -2.03 -3.60
CA GLY A 41 4.55 -1.66 -2.66
C GLY A 41 5.59 -2.77 -2.42
N LEU A 42 5.14 -4.02 -2.30
CA LEU A 42 6.06 -5.16 -2.11
C LEU A 42 6.86 -5.50 -3.39
N GLU A 43 6.27 -5.31 -4.58
CA GLU A 43 6.94 -5.57 -5.87
C GLU A 43 7.91 -4.46 -6.28
N GLN A 44 7.64 -3.20 -5.93
CA GLN A 44 8.43 -2.04 -6.39
C GLN A 44 9.65 -1.71 -5.52
N TYR A 45 9.64 -2.15 -4.25
CA TYR A 45 10.71 -1.85 -3.30
C TYR A 45 11.46 -3.12 -2.93
N ASP A 46 12.78 -3.11 -3.08
CA ASP A 46 13.63 -4.27 -2.72
C ASP A 46 13.63 -4.56 -1.21
N ASN A 47 13.56 -3.51 -0.38
CA ASN A 47 13.58 -3.62 1.09
C ASN A 47 12.59 -2.61 1.69
N PRO A 48 11.27 -2.85 1.58
CA PRO A 48 10.27 -1.91 2.05
C PRO A 48 10.28 -1.82 3.58
N ALA A 49 10.14 -0.61 4.10
CA ALA A 49 9.94 -0.36 5.52
C ALA A 49 8.48 0.01 5.79
N VAL A 50 7.94 -0.49 6.90
CA VAL A 50 6.56 -0.24 7.30
C VAL A 50 6.54 0.63 8.55
N MET A 51 5.83 1.76 8.48
CA MET A 51 5.60 2.58 9.66
C MET A 51 4.47 1.96 10.50
N TRP A 52 4.82 1.44 11.67
CA TRP A 52 3.87 0.84 12.60
C TRP A 52 3.87 1.57 13.94
N THR A 53 2.69 1.99 14.39
CA THR A 53 2.51 2.78 15.62
C THR A 53 1.70 2.03 16.69
N GLY A 54 1.21 0.83 16.38
CA GLY A 54 0.32 0.05 17.26
C GLY A 54 -1.14 0.50 17.25
N GLY A 55 -1.50 1.51 16.44
CA GLY A 55 -2.88 1.96 16.25
C GLY A 55 -3.67 1.06 15.28
N LYS A 56 -5.00 1.18 15.29
CA LYS A 56 -5.92 0.36 14.47
C LYS A 56 -5.55 0.36 12.99
N ASP A 57 -5.21 1.51 12.43
CA ASP A 57 -4.95 1.68 11.00
C ASP A 57 -3.62 0.99 10.64
N SER A 58 -2.56 1.25 11.42
CA SER A 58 -1.26 0.60 11.21
C SER A 58 -1.28 -0.91 11.44
N THR A 59 -2.16 -1.40 12.33
CA THR A 59 -2.37 -2.84 12.54
C THR A 59 -3.08 -3.47 11.34
N LEU A 60 -4.08 -2.80 10.77
CA LEU A 60 -4.75 -3.26 9.55
C LEU A 60 -3.81 -3.25 8.34
N THR A 61 -2.97 -2.21 8.20
CA THR A 61 -1.92 -2.16 7.18
C THR A 61 -0.97 -3.36 7.30
N LEU A 62 -0.49 -3.66 8.51
CA LEU A 62 0.38 -4.81 8.74
C LEU A 62 -0.30 -6.15 8.42
N TYR A 63 -1.60 -6.27 8.71
CA TYR A 63 -2.38 -7.45 8.34
C TYR A 63 -2.38 -7.65 6.81
N PHE A 64 -2.70 -6.63 6.02
CA PHE A 64 -2.69 -6.75 4.56
C PHE A 64 -1.30 -7.06 4.01
N ILE A 65 -0.25 -6.42 4.53
CA ILE A 65 1.14 -6.71 4.13
C ILE A 65 1.45 -8.19 4.32
N ASN A 66 1.13 -8.75 5.49
CA ASN A 66 1.37 -10.17 5.75
C ASN A 66 0.55 -11.08 4.83
N GLN A 67 -0.74 -10.79 4.61
CA GLN A 67 -1.60 -11.62 3.75
C GLN A 67 -1.17 -11.59 2.29
N VAL A 68 -0.80 -10.43 1.77
CA VAL A 68 -0.33 -10.30 0.39
C VAL A 68 1.02 -10.98 0.21
N ALA A 69 1.96 -10.80 1.14
CA ALA A 69 3.27 -11.47 1.09
C ALA A 69 3.19 -13.00 1.27
N GLU A 70 2.10 -13.51 1.87
CA GLU A 70 1.86 -14.96 1.99
C GLU A 70 1.29 -15.56 0.69
N GLU A 71 0.47 -14.80 -0.04
CA GLU A 71 -0.22 -15.25 -1.27
C GLU A 71 0.58 -15.02 -2.57
N TYR A 72 1.45 -14.00 -2.62
CA TYR A 72 2.19 -13.56 -3.81
C TYR A 72 3.70 -13.52 -3.59
#